data_AF-A0A2U9ISD4-F1
#
_entry.id   AF-A0A2U9ISD4-F1
#
_cell.length_a   1.000
_cell.length_b   1.000
_cell.length_c   1.000
_cell.angle_alpha   90.00
_cell.angle_beta   90.00
_cell.angle_gamma   90.00
#
_symmetry.space_group_name_H-M   'P 1'
#
loop_
_entity.id
_entity.type
_entity.pdbx_description
1 polymer ?
#
loop_
_entity_poly.entity_id
_entity_poly.type
_entity_poly.pdbx_seq_one_letter_code
_entity_poly.pdbx_strand_id
1 'polypeptide(L)'
;MRTYSWLLLGSAVSLALGGALLLNLVPSFLTVSTYMVTLVLISLAYLIERGVTWAINVGVILGILAILASTLSGAHIVALEEFGTNPRITSLDVLMLLGFYVFPGSYVILWTKEALTRRKLRERKSPSVEGG
;
A
#
# COMPACT_ATOMS: atom_id res chain seq x y z
N MET A 1 12.64 -8.95 0.87
CA MET A 1 11.33 -9.63 0.88
C MET A 1 10.53 -9.26 2.11
N ARG A 2 11.05 -9.50 3.33
CA ARG A 2 10.38 -9.09 4.60
C ARG A 2 9.88 -7.65 4.62
N THR A 3 10.65 -6.70 4.09
CA THR A 3 10.25 -5.27 4.06
C THR A 3 8.93 -5.04 3.33
N TYR A 4 8.68 -5.73 2.20
CA TYR A 4 7.43 -5.62 1.48
C TYR A 4 6.25 -6.14 2.32
N SER A 5 6.43 -7.28 3.00
CA SER A 5 5.42 -7.82 3.91
C SER A 5 5.10 -6.86 5.04
N TRP A 6 6.11 -6.25 5.67
CA TRP A 6 5.90 -5.25 6.73
C TRP A 6 5.15 -4.02 6.24
N LEU A 7 5.42 -3.54 5.04
CA LEU A 7 4.69 -2.42 4.44
C LEU A 7 3.21 -2.77 4.20
N LEU A 8 2.91 -3.97 3.69
CA LEU A 8 1.53 -4.42 3.51
C LEU A 8 0.81 -4.61 4.85
N LEU A 9 1.50 -5.15 5.87
CA LEU A 9 0.94 -5.28 7.21
C LEU A 9 0.69 -3.91 7.85
N GLY A 10 1.58 -2.94 7.65
CA GLY A 10 1.38 -1.55 8.07
C GLY A 10 0.10 -0.98 7.47
N SER A 11 -0.07 -1.09 6.15
CA SER A 11 -1.32 -0.69 5.48
C SER A 11 -2.54 -1.42 6.05
N ALA A 12 -2.45 -2.74 6.23
CA ALA A 12 -3.55 -3.55 6.75
C ALA A 12 -3.98 -3.12 8.15
N VAL A 13 -3.02 -2.87 9.06
CA VAL A 13 -3.31 -2.38 10.41
C VAL A 13 -3.95 -1.00 10.36
N SER A 14 -3.42 -0.08 9.53
CA SER A 14 -4.00 1.26 9.37
C SER A 14 -5.44 1.20 8.84
N LEU A 15 -5.70 0.35 7.85
CA LEU A 15 -7.04 0.12 7.28
C LEU A 15 -8.00 -0.52 8.28
N ALA A 16 -7.54 -1.51 9.06
CA ALA A 16 -8.36 -2.16 10.07
C ALA A 16 -8.78 -1.18 11.17
N LEU A 17 -7.83 -0.38 11.67
CA LEU A 17 -8.10 0.64 12.68
C LEU A 17 -8.99 1.77 12.12
N GLY A 18 -8.72 2.22 10.90
CA GLY A 18 -9.55 3.22 10.23
C GLY A 18 -10.98 2.72 10.01
N GLY A 19 -11.15 1.49 9.53
CA GLY A 19 -12.44 0.83 9.36
C GLY A 19 -13.21 0.67 10.68
N ALA A 20 -12.51 0.35 11.77
CA ALA A 20 -13.10 0.27 13.10
C ALA A 20 -13.61 1.65 13.59
N LEU A 21 -12.82 2.70 13.37
CA LEU A 21 -13.21 4.07 13.71
C LEU A 21 -14.35 4.62 12.83
N LEU A 22 -14.56 4.06 11.64
CA LEU A 22 -15.66 4.42 10.74
C LEU A 22 -16.94 3.60 10.96
N LEU A 23 -16.95 2.63 11.89
CA LEU A 23 -18.14 1.84 12.20
C LEU A 23 -19.31 2.76 12.59
N ASN A 24 -20.44 2.55 11.93
CA ASN A 24 -21.68 3.34 12.08
C ASN A 24 -21.61 4.80 11.59
N LEU A 25 -20.49 5.24 10.99
CA LEU A 25 -20.36 6.59 10.41
C LEU A 25 -20.50 6.58 8.89
N VAL A 26 -20.12 5.47 8.25
CA VAL A 26 -20.20 5.29 6.80
C VAL A 26 -21.12 4.13 6.45
N PRO A 27 -21.68 4.12 5.23
CA PRO A 27 -22.46 2.99 4.75
C PRO A 27 -21.74 1.65 4.96
N SER A 28 -22.46 0.65 5.46
CA SER A 28 -21.89 -0.64 5.87
C SER A 28 -21.10 -1.35 4.77
N PHE A 29 -21.47 -1.13 3.49
CA PHE A 29 -20.75 -1.71 2.35
C PHE A 29 -19.30 -1.21 2.26
N LEU A 30 -19.03 0.08 2.58
CA LEU A 30 -17.68 0.63 2.58
C LEU A 30 -16.84 -0.03 3.67
N THR A 31 -17.41 -0.14 4.87
CA THR A 31 -16.74 -0.79 6.00
C THR A 31 -16.39 -2.25 5.70
N VAL A 32 -17.32 -3.02 5.15
CA VAL A 32 -17.07 -4.42 4.72
C VAL A 32 -15.98 -4.46 3.66
N SER A 33 -16.00 -3.55 2.67
CA SER A 33 -14.96 -3.50 1.64
C SER A 33 -13.57 -3.21 2.21
N THR A 34 -13.45 -2.32 3.20
CA THR A 34 -12.17 -2.02 3.88
C THR A 34 -11.61 -3.25 4.60
N TYR A 35 -12.46 -4.02 5.30
CA TYR A 35 -12.01 -5.26 5.93
C TYR A 35 -11.65 -6.35 4.92
N MET A 36 -12.37 -6.44 3.80
CA MET A 36 -12.00 -7.35 2.72
C MET A 36 -10.62 -7.02 2.14
N VAL A 37 -10.36 -5.74 1.86
CA VAL A 37 -9.03 -5.29 1.40
C VAL A 37 -7.96 -5.60 2.45
N THR A 38 -8.25 -5.37 3.73
CA THR A 38 -7.34 -5.71 4.84
C THR A 38 -6.94 -7.19 4.82
N LEU A 39 -7.90 -8.10 4.64
CA LEU A 39 -7.62 -9.54 4.54
C LEU A 39 -6.76 -9.90 3.32
N VAL A 40 -7.01 -9.24 2.18
CA VAL A 40 -6.18 -9.41 0.98
C VAL A 40 -4.73 -8.97 1.25
N LEU A 41 -4.52 -7.83 1.91
CA LEU A 41 -3.17 -7.34 2.24
C LEU A 41 -2.44 -8.28 3.20
N ILE A 42 -3.13 -8.80 4.23
CA ILE A 42 -2.56 -9.80 5.16
C ILE A 42 -2.18 -11.07 4.40
N SER A 43 -3.05 -11.53 3.49
CA SER A 43 -2.80 -12.73 2.69
C SER A 43 -1.58 -12.56 1.78
N LEU A 44 -1.45 -11.39 1.13
CA LEU A 44 -0.29 -11.07 0.31
C LEU A 44 0.99 -10.96 1.15
N ALA A 45 0.94 -10.33 2.33
CA ALA A 45 2.07 -10.25 3.24
C ALA A 45 2.57 -11.65 3.64
N TYR A 46 1.64 -12.56 3.95
CA TYR A 46 1.95 -13.96 4.23
C TYR A 46 2.60 -14.66 3.03
N LEU A 47 2.06 -14.52 1.83
CA LEU A 47 2.63 -15.11 0.61
C LEU A 47 4.05 -14.60 0.33
N ILE A 48 4.30 -13.30 0.53
CA ILE A 48 5.63 -12.70 0.34
C ILE A 48 6.63 -13.26 1.37
N GLU A 49 6.22 -13.45 2.64
CA GLU A 49 7.07 -14.08 3.66
C GLU A 49 7.42 -15.53 3.30
N ARG A 50 6.52 -16.24 2.61
CA ARG A 50 6.76 -17.60 2.08
C ARG A 50 7.62 -17.63 0.82
N GLY A 51 8.13 -16.48 0.35
CA GLY A 51 9.01 -16.37 -0.80
C GLY A 51 8.29 -16.30 -2.15
N VAL A 52 6.97 -16.12 -2.17
CA VAL A 52 6.18 -16.05 -3.40
C VAL A 52 6.40 -14.69 -4.08
N THR A 53 7.17 -14.68 -5.16
CA THR A 53 7.61 -13.44 -5.83
C THR A 53 6.52 -12.72 -6.60
N TRP A 54 5.53 -13.43 -7.16
CA TRP A 54 4.43 -12.79 -7.89
C TRP A 54 3.54 -11.95 -6.97
N ALA A 55 3.42 -12.33 -5.70
CA ALA A 55 2.67 -11.59 -4.70
C ALA A 55 3.24 -10.17 -4.51
N ILE A 56 4.55 -9.99 -4.73
CA ILE A 56 5.18 -8.67 -4.67
C ILE A 56 4.59 -7.75 -5.74
N ASN A 57 4.46 -8.23 -6.98
CA ASN A 57 3.94 -7.46 -8.10
C ASN A 57 2.45 -7.13 -7.92
N VAL A 58 1.67 -8.06 -7.37
CA VAL A 58 0.27 -7.80 -7.00
C VAL A 58 0.21 -6.70 -5.94
N GLY A 59 1.09 -6.74 -4.93
CA GLY A 59 1.21 -5.66 -3.94
C GLY A 59 1.54 -4.30 -4.57
N VAL A 60 2.36 -4.24 -5.63
CA VAL A 60 2.62 -2.98 -6.37
C VAL A 60 1.36 -2.46 -7.02
N ILE A 61 0.63 -3.33 -7.73
CA ILE A 61 -0.62 -2.95 -8.41
C ILE A 61 -1.63 -2.42 -7.39
N LEU A 62 -1.83 -3.14 -6.29
CA LEU A 62 -2.72 -2.70 -5.22
C LEU A 62 -2.25 -1.41 -4.56
N GLY A 63 -0.93 -1.21 -4.39
CA GLY A 63 -0.40 0.02 -3.83
C GLY A 63 -0.64 1.24 -4.73
N ILE A 64 -0.49 1.08 -6.04
CA ILE A 64 -0.82 2.14 -7.01
C ILE A 64 -2.33 2.42 -6.99
N LEU A 65 -3.16 1.37 -7.02
CA LEU A 65 -4.62 1.53 -6.97
C LEU A 65 -5.07 2.19 -5.67
N ALA A 66 -4.43 1.89 -4.53
CA ALA A 66 -4.73 2.52 -3.25
C ALA A 66 -4.48 4.03 -3.27
N ILE A 67 -3.33 4.46 -3.81
CA ILE A 67 -3.00 5.90 -3.95
C ILE A 67 -4.00 6.60 -4.87
N LEU A 68 -4.31 6.00 -6.02
CA LEU A 68 -5.25 6.57 -6.99
C LEU A 68 -6.67 6.63 -6.42
N ALA A 69 -7.17 5.53 -5.86
CA ALA A 69 -8.49 5.47 -5.26
C ALA A 69 -8.64 6.48 -4.13
N SER A 70 -7.60 6.64 -3.30
CA SER A 70 -7.60 7.63 -2.22
C SER A 70 -7.63 9.06 -2.75
N THR A 71 -6.83 9.36 -3.78
CA THR A 71 -6.73 10.73 -4.35
C THR A 71 -8.00 11.14 -5.10
N LEU A 72 -8.71 10.17 -5.68
CA LEU A 72 -9.98 10.40 -6.39
C LEU A 72 -11.20 10.38 -5.46
N SER A 73 -11.02 10.05 -4.17
CA SER A 73 -12.12 9.97 -3.21
C SER A 73 -12.46 11.35 -2.65
N GLY A 74 -13.63 11.89 -3.02
CA GLY A 74 -14.14 13.13 -2.43
C GLY A 74 -14.27 13.05 -0.90
N ALA A 75 -14.56 11.87 -0.35
CA ALA A 75 -14.66 11.66 1.09
C ALA A 75 -13.30 11.86 1.81
N HIS A 76 -12.18 11.50 1.17
CA HIS A 76 -10.85 11.72 1.74
C HIS A 76 -10.45 13.19 1.68
N ILE A 77 -10.85 13.91 0.63
CA ILE A 77 -10.61 15.35 0.50
C ILE A 77 -11.37 16.10 1.60
N VAL A 78 -12.66 15.82 1.78
CA VAL A 78 -13.49 16.45 2.81
C VAL A 78 -12.97 16.14 4.22
N ALA A 79 -12.54 14.91 4.49
CA ALA A 79 -11.98 14.55 5.79
C ALA A 79 -10.70 15.35 6.11
N LEU A 80 -9.81 15.54 5.12
CA LEU A 80 -8.61 16.35 5.27
C LEU A 80 -8.89 17.84 5.51
N GLU A 81 -10.00 18.38 4.99
CA GLU A 81 -10.43 19.76 5.29
C GLU A 81 -10.86 19.93 6.76
N GLU A 82 -11.37 18.86 7.37
CA GLU A 82 -11.75 18.80 8.78
C GLU A 82 -10.59 18.40 9.71
N PHE A 83 -9.36 18.28 9.19
CA PHE A 83 -8.21 17.86 9.97
C PHE A 83 -7.98 18.78 11.18
N GLY A 84 -7.90 18.19 12.37
CA GLY A 84 -7.62 18.93 13.62
C GLY A 84 -8.86 19.49 14.31
N THR A 85 -10.04 19.37 13.71
CA THR A 85 -11.31 19.78 14.34
C THR A 85 -11.76 18.82 15.44
N ASN A 86 -11.44 17.52 15.29
CA ASN A 86 -11.82 16.48 16.24
C ASN A 86 -10.71 15.41 16.31
N PRO A 87 -10.32 14.95 17.52
CA PRO A 87 -9.29 13.91 17.67
C PRO A 87 -9.61 12.61 16.92
N ARG A 88 -10.88 12.26 16.76
CA ARG A 88 -11.31 11.10 15.97
C ARG A 88 -11.05 11.29 14.48
N ILE A 89 -11.34 12.48 13.94
CA ILE A 89 -11.14 12.82 12.52
C ILE A 89 -9.64 12.89 12.22
N THR A 90 -8.86 13.58 13.07
CA THR A 90 -7.39 13.60 12.97
C THR A 90 -6.79 12.19 12.97
N SER A 91 -7.29 11.29 13.83
CA SER A 91 -6.83 9.90 13.86
C SER A 91 -7.17 9.16 12.57
N LEU A 92 -8.37 9.36 12.03
CA LEU A 92 -8.79 8.81 10.74
C LEU A 92 -7.89 9.31 9.61
N ASP A 93 -7.54 10.59 9.59
CA ASP A 93 -6.70 11.17 8.56
C ASP A 93 -5.27 10.65 8.61
N VAL A 94 -4.71 10.50 9.82
CA VAL A 94 -3.39 9.88 9.99
C VAL A 94 -3.41 8.42 9.50
N LEU A 95 -4.44 7.65 9.86
CA LEU A 95 -4.58 6.26 9.42
C LEU A 95 -4.80 6.17 7.91
N MET A 96 -5.53 7.11 7.32
CA MET A 96 -5.72 7.23 5.88
C MET A 96 -4.37 7.51 5.18
N LEU A 97 -3.62 8.50 5.65
CA LEU A 97 -2.30 8.83 5.11
C LEU A 97 -1.33 7.65 5.20
N LEU A 98 -1.29 6.96 6.33
CA LEU A 98 -0.46 5.78 6.51
C LEU A 98 -0.89 4.64 5.58
N GLY A 99 -2.18 4.29 5.60
CA GLY A 99 -2.75 3.14 4.91
C GLY A 99 -2.73 3.26 3.38
N PHE A 100 -2.98 4.45 2.84
CA PHE A 100 -3.15 4.69 1.41
C PHE A 100 -1.98 5.41 0.73
N TYR A 101 -1.13 6.15 1.45
CA TYR A 101 -0.03 6.91 0.86
C TYR A 101 1.35 6.46 1.35
N VAL A 102 1.61 6.48 2.65
CA VAL A 102 2.96 6.26 3.19
C VAL A 102 3.41 4.82 2.94
N PHE A 103 2.63 3.82 3.36
CA PHE A 103 3.01 2.43 3.16
C PHE A 103 2.94 2.00 1.69
N PRO A 104 1.87 2.29 0.92
CA PRO A 104 1.82 1.98 -0.50
C PRO A 104 2.90 2.70 -1.32
N GLY A 105 3.13 3.98 -1.05
CA GLY A 105 4.16 4.77 -1.71
C GLY A 105 5.57 4.22 -1.44
N SER A 106 5.87 3.90 -0.18
CA SER A 106 7.13 3.26 0.19
C SER A 106 7.31 1.91 -0.51
N TYR A 107 6.23 1.13 -0.63
CA TYR A 107 6.22 -0.17 -1.30
C TYR A 107 6.59 -0.02 -2.78
N VAL A 108 5.92 0.89 -3.49
CA VAL A 108 6.16 1.16 -4.91
C VAL A 108 7.56 1.72 -5.16
N ILE A 109 8.03 2.63 -4.31
CA ILE A 109 9.38 3.21 -4.41
C ILE A 109 10.44 2.14 -4.23
N LEU A 110 10.30 1.26 -3.22
CA LEU A 110 11.24 0.18 -2.97
C LEU A 110 11.32 -0.77 -4.17
N TRP A 111 10.16 -1.19 -4.69
CA TRP A 111 10.07 -2.04 -5.87
C TRP A 111 10.73 -1.40 -7.09
N THR A 112 10.47 -0.11 -7.32
CA THR A 112 11.04 0.64 -8.45
C THR A 112 12.57 0.72 -8.34
N LYS A 113 13.11 1.00 -7.15
CA LYS A 113 14.56 1.03 -6.91
C LYS A 113 15.19 -0.33 -7.17
N GLU A 114 14.59 -1.42 -6.69
CA GLU A 114 15.08 -2.77 -6.94
C GLU A 114 15.02 -3.13 -8.44
N ALA A 115 13.95 -2.78 -9.13
CA ALA A 115 13.80 -3.02 -10.57
C ALA A 115 14.87 -2.27 -11.39
N LEU A 116 15.14 -1.00 -11.08
CA LEU A 116 16.16 -0.20 -11.75
C LEU A 116 17.57 -0.76 -11.51
N THR A 117 17.88 -1.16 -10.28
CA THR A 117 19.18 -1.78 -9.96
C THR A 117 19.39 -3.08 -10.73
N ARG A 118 18.37 -3.94 -10.82
CA ARG A 118 18.42 -5.19 -11.58
C ARG A 118 18.66 -4.95 -13.08
N ARG A 119 18.08 -3.89 -13.65
CA ARG A 119 18.33 -3.49 -15.05
C ARG A 119 19.78 -3.07 -15.27
N LYS A 120 20.31 -2.16 -14.44
CA LYS A 120 21.72 -1.71 -14.52
C LYS A 120 22.72 -2.86 -14.42
N LEU A 121 22.46 -3.85 -13.57
CA LEU A 121 23.32 -5.03 -13.42
C LEU A 121 23.29 -5.95 -14.65
N ARG A 122 22.15 -6.03 -15.36
CA ARG A 122 22.05 -6.79 -16.61
C ARG A 122 22.83 -6.12 -17.74
N GLU A 123 22.71 -4.81 -17.88
CA GLU A 123 23.45 -4.03 -18.90
C GLU A 123 24.97 -4.15 -18.73
N ARG A 124 25.47 -4.13 -17.49
CA ARG A 124 26.91 -4.31 -17.19
C ARG A 124 27.47 -5.70 -17.49
N LYS A 125 26.64 -6.74 -17.56
CA LYS A 125 27.07 -8.12 -17.85
C LYS A 125 27.06 -8.47 -19.34
N SER A 126 26.46 -7.64 -20.19
CA SER A 126 26.40 -7.84 -21.64
C SER A 126 27.58 -7.31 -22.51
N PRO A 127 28.63 -6.59 -22.04
CA PRO A 127 29.58 -5.94 -22.96
C PRO A 127 30.76 -6.82 -23.44
N SER A 128 30.64 -8.14 -23.61
CA SER A 128 31.81 -8.97 -24.01
C SER A 128 31.52 -10.17 -24.92
N VAL A 129 30.60 -10.07 -25.89
CA VAL A 129 30.39 -11.14 -26.90
C VAL A 129 30.58 -10.65 -28.34
N GLU A 130 31.09 -9.44 -28.56
CA GLU A 130 31.49 -8.97 -29.89
C GLU A 130 33.00 -8.71 -29.91
N GLY A 131 33.78 -9.73 -30.27
CA GLY A 131 35.23 -9.62 -30.41
C GLY A 131 35.94 -10.96 -30.26
N GLY A 132 35.75 -11.87 -31.21
CA GLY A 132 36.45 -13.14 -31.33
C GLY A 132 36.29 -13.71 -32.72
#